data_AF-A0A4R5F3A7-F1
#
_entry.id   AF-A0A4R5F3A7-F1
#
_cell.length_a   1.000
_cell.length_b   1.000
_cell.length_c   1.000
_cell.angle_alpha   90.00
_cell.angle_beta   90.00
_cell.angle_gamma   90.00
#
_symmetry.space_group_name_H-M   'P 1'
#
loop_
_entity.id
_entity.type
_entity.pdbx_description
1 polymer ?
#
loop_
_entity_poly.entity_id
_entity_poly.type
_entity_poly.pdbx_seq_one_letter_code
_entity_poly.pdbx_strand_id
1 'polypeptide(L)'
;MKTFKLENEPKIETGFKTPDHYFENFSIKMMEQLPKNEPKVISIFQKRKTLIIAAAAVLVLALMIPILSPSSTDKKELDATALENYITYQSNVNQYDLINVLETEDINNIKTGIVLEDETIEDHLSVNSNLENLILE
;
A
#
# COMPACT_ATOMS: atom_id res chain seq x y z
N MET A 1 82.16 9.43 -68.94
CA MET A 1 80.70 9.34 -68.76
C MET A 1 80.07 10.50 -69.54
N LYS A 2 79.10 10.25 -70.42
CA LYS A 2 78.47 11.33 -71.22
C LYS A 2 77.52 12.14 -70.31
N THR A 3 77.46 13.45 -70.50
CA THR A 3 76.61 14.35 -69.71
C THR A 3 75.15 14.24 -70.14
N PHE A 4 74.26 13.97 -69.20
CA PHE A 4 72.81 13.85 -69.43
C PHE A 4 72.23 15.28 -69.51
N LYS A 5 71.83 15.73 -70.70
CA LYS A 5 71.26 17.07 -70.92
C LYS A 5 69.73 16.96 -71.05
N LEU A 6 69.02 17.41 -70.02
CA LEU A 6 67.57 17.21 -69.86
C LEU A 6 66.70 18.21 -70.65
N GLU A 7 67.32 19.26 -71.21
CA GLU A 7 66.62 20.44 -71.72
C GLU A 7 66.37 20.46 -73.23
N ASN A 8 66.96 19.52 -74.00
CA ASN A 8 66.92 19.55 -75.47
C ASN A 8 66.35 18.28 -76.13
N GLU A 9 65.74 17.36 -75.38
CA GLU A 9 65.08 16.17 -75.93
C GLU A 9 63.57 16.19 -75.66
N PRO A 10 62.73 15.64 -76.56
CA PRO A 10 61.28 15.58 -76.35
C PRO A 10 60.98 14.77 -75.09
N LYS A 11 60.28 15.39 -74.13
CA LYS A 11 59.83 14.73 -72.89
C LYS A 11 59.02 13.49 -73.26
N ILE A 12 59.49 12.33 -72.82
CA ILE A 12 58.76 11.06 -72.95
C ILE A 12 57.45 11.21 -72.19
N GLU A 13 56.32 11.04 -72.87
CA GLU A 13 55.01 11.07 -72.21
C GLU A 13 54.88 9.88 -71.25
N THR A 14 54.42 10.15 -70.03
CA THR A 14 54.23 9.12 -69.01
C THR A 14 53.15 8.15 -69.47
N GLY A 15 53.47 6.85 -69.61
CA GLY A 15 52.50 5.82 -70.00
C GLY A 15 51.39 5.57 -68.96
N PHE A 16 51.52 6.15 -67.77
CA PHE A 16 50.52 6.11 -66.71
C PHE A 16 49.80 7.45 -66.62
N LYS A 17 48.77 7.63 -67.47
CA LYS A 17 47.78 8.71 -67.30
C LYS A 17 46.50 8.13 -66.74
N THR A 18 45.95 8.76 -65.71
CA THR A 18 44.63 8.40 -65.20
C THR A 18 43.56 8.79 -66.22
N PRO A 19 42.48 8.01 -66.36
CA PRO A 19 41.34 8.39 -67.19
C PRO A 19 40.77 9.75 -66.79
N ASP A 20 40.19 10.45 -67.75
CA ASP A 20 39.50 11.71 -67.50
C ASP A 20 38.42 11.50 -66.44
N HIS A 21 38.32 12.44 -65.48
CA HIS A 21 37.30 12.45 -64.41
C HIS A 21 37.39 11.26 -63.41
N TYR A 22 38.49 10.49 -63.39
CA TYR A 22 38.65 9.31 -62.53
C TYR A 22 38.43 9.60 -61.03
N PHE A 23 38.87 10.77 -60.55
CA PHE A 23 38.80 11.14 -59.14
C PHE A 23 37.56 11.94 -58.75
N GLU A 24 36.71 12.35 -59.68
CA GLU A 24 35.59 13.27 -59.38
C GLU A 24 34.56 12.67 -58.43
N ASN A 25 34.28 11.37 -58.57
CA ASN A 25 33.29 10.66 -57.77
C ASN A 25 33.91 9.68 -56.76
N PHE A 26 35.23 9.70 -56.59
CA PHE A 26 35.93 8.76 -55.70
C PHE A 26 35.49 8.93 -54.23
N SER A 27 35.40 10.17 -53.77
CA SER A 27 35.00 10.50 -52.39
C SER A 27 33.60 9.99 -52.06
N ILE A 28 32.66 10.12 -53.00
CA ILE A 28 31.27 9.66 -52.83
C ILE A 28 31.22 8.13 -52.72
N LYS A 29 31.87 7.43 -53.66
CA LYS A 29 31.94 5.96 -53.65
C LYS A 29 32.60 5.41 -52.39
N MET A 30 33.66 6.08 -51.91
CA MET A 30 34.32 5.72 -50.65
C MET A 30 33.35 5.87 -49.47
N MET A 31 32.63 6.98 -49.38
CA MET A 31 31.70 7.25 -48.28
C MET A 31 30.49 6.29 -48.28
N GLU A 32 30.01 5.88 -49.44
CA GLU A 32 28.94 4.88 -49.59
C GLU A 32 29.37 3.46 -49.20
N GLN A 33 30.66 3.13 -49.38
CA GLN A 33 31.23 1.84 -49.01
C GLN A 33 31.57 1.73 -47.52
N LEU A 34 31.61 2.85 -46.80
CA LEU A 34 31.80 2.83 -45.36
C LEU A 34 30.53 2.30 -44.66
N PRO A 35 30.67 1.43 -43.65
CA PRO A 35 29.53 0.98 -42.87
C PRO A 35 28.87 2.18 -42.19
N LYS A 36 27.58 2.39 -42.46
CA LYS A 36 26.78 3.39 -41.75
C LYS A 36 26.73 3.01 -40.27
N ASN A 37 27.53 3.69 -39.46
CA ASN A 37 27.50 3.58 -38.01
C ASN A 37 26.25 4.32 -37.48
N GLU A 38 25.08 3.73 -37.72
CA GLU A 38 23.86 4.18 -37.07
C GLU A 38 23.94 3.79 -35.58
N PRO A 39 23.84 4.75 -34.64
CA PRO A 39 23.85 4.41 -33.23
C PRO A 39 22.66 3.49 -32.95
N LYS A 40 22.91 2.34 -32.32
CA LYS A 40 21.88 1.37 -31.94
C LYS A 40 20.93 2.00 -30.92
N VAL A 41 19.86 2.64 -31.38
CA VAL A 41 18.83 3.20 -30.53
C VAL A 41 17.99 2.06 -29.94
N ILE A 42 18.04 1.94 -28.62
CA ILE A 42 17.21 1.01 -27.86
C ILE A 42 16.19 1.82 -27.06
N SER A 43 14.91 1.43 -27.15
CA SER A 43 13.87 2.09 -26.36
C SER A 43 14.09 1.84 -24.86
N ILE A 44 14.38 2.91 -24.12
CA ILE A 44 14.58 2.88 -22.65
C ILE A 44 13.35 2.34 -21.94
N PHE A 45 12.16 2.73 -22.41
CA PHE A 45 10.90 2.28 -21.84
C PHE A 45 10.71 0.78 -22.02
N GLN A 46 11.01 0.22 -23.20
CA GLN A 46 10.89 -1.23 -23.45
C GLN A 46 11.75 -2.06 -22.49
N LYS A 47 12.96 -1.60 -22.16
CA LYS A 47 13.85 -2.33 -21.23
C LYS A 47 13.42 -2.24 -19.78
N ARG A 48 12.71 -1.17 -19.38
CA ARG A 48 12.27 -0.95 -18.00
C ARG A 48 10.84 -1.44 -17.72
N LYS A 49 10.09 -1.89 -18.73
CA LYS A 49 8.71 -2.41 -18.55
C LYS A 49 8.65 -3.50 -17.48
N THR A 50 9.59 -4.43 -17.46
CA THR A 50 9.62 -5.51 -16.47
C THR A 50 9.84 -5.00 -15.05
N LEU A 51 10.72 -4.02 -14.86
CA LEU A 51 10.95 -3.38 -13.56
C LEU A 51 9.73 -2.56 -13.09
N ILE A 52 9.07 -1.85 -14.02
CA ILE A 52 7.85 -1.10 -13.72
C ILE A 52 6.70 -2.04 -13.34
N ILE A 53 6.54 -3.15 -14.07
CA ILE A 53 5.54 -4.18 -13.76
C ILE A 53 5.85 -4.86 -12.42
N ALA A 54 7.11 -5.19 -12.14
CA ALA A 54 7.53 -5.77 -10.87
C ALA A 54 7.24 -4.82 -9.70
N ALA A 55 7.58 -3.54 -9.84
CA ALA A 55 7.28 -2.53 -8.84
C ALA A 55 5.76 -2.39 -8.61
N ALA A 56 4.95 -2.38 -9.67
CA ALA A 56 3.49 -2.34 -9.58
C ALA A 56 2.93 -3.58 -8.87
N ALA A 57 3.43 -4.78 -9.18
CA ALA A 57 2.99 -6.02 -8.54
C ALA A 57 3.27 -6.03 -7.03
N VAL A 58 4.46 -5.56 -6.61
CA VAL A 58 4.81 -5.42 -5.19
C VAL A 58 3.88 -4.43 -4.49
N LEU A 59 3.56 -3.30 -5.15
CA LEU A 59 2.65 -2.29 -4.61
C LEU A 59 1.24 -2.85 -4.41
N VAL A 60 0.72 -3.59 -5.40
CA VAL A 60 -0.58 -4.27 -5.31
C VAL A 60 -0.59 -5.29 -4.18
N LEU A 61 0.46 -6.10 -4.05
CA LEU A 61 0.58 -7.07 -2.95
C LEU A 61 0.61 -6.36 -1.60
N ALA A 62 1.36 -5.26 -1.46
CA ALA A 62 1.43 -4.47 -0.24
C ALA A 62 0.06 -3.86 0.15
N LEU A 63 -0.69 -3.38 -0.83
CA LEU A 63 -2.05 -2.87 -0.62
C LEU A 63 -3.06 -3.97 -0.28
N MET A 64 -2.79 -5.22 -0.68
CA MET A 64 -3.65 -6.36 -0.38
C MET A 64 -3.48 -6.88 1.06
N ILE A 65 -2.34 -6.62 1.73
CA ILE A 65 -2.03 -7.08 3.09
C ILE A 65 -3.17 -6.84 4.11
N PRO A 66 -3.75 -5.62 4.24
CA PRO A 66 -4.82 -5.37 5.21
C PRO A 66 -6.14 -6.12 4.94
N ILE A 67 -6.32 -6.66 3.73
CA ILE A 67 -7.51 -7.46 3.38
C ILE A 67 -7.34 -8.90 3.87
N LEU A 68 -6.13 -9.45 3.81
CA LEU A 68 -5.84 -10.82 4.29
C LEU A 68 -5.59 -10.89 5.79
N SER A 69 -5.23 -9.77 6.41
CA SER A 69 -5.08 -9.65 7.86
C SER A 69 -5.95 -8.50 8.33
N PRO A 70 -7.26 -8.70 8.51
CA PRO A 70 -8.05 -7.72 9.23
C PRO A 70 -7.38 -7.60 10.60
N SER A 71 -6.73 -6.46 10.85
CA SER A 71 -6.27 -6.12 12.18
C SER A 71 -7.46 -6.36 13.09
N SER A 72 -7.37 -7.33 13.99
CA SER A 72 -8.32 -7.48 15.06
C SER A 72 -8.28 -6.15 15.78
N THR A 73 -9.26 -5.29 15.49
CA THR A 73 -9.58 -4.19 16.38
C THR A 73 -9.79 -4.90 17.71
N ASP A 74 -8.78 -4.84 18.59
CA ASP A 74 -8.96 -5.20 19.98
C ASP A 74 -10.20 -4.42 20.36
N LYS A 75 -11.30 -5.15 20.57
CA LYS A 75 -12.50 -4.58 21.14
C LYS A 75 -12.02 -4.14 22.50
N LYS A 76 -11.64 -2.87 22.58
CA LYS A 76 -11.14 -2.27 23.80
C LYS A 76 -12.30 -2.42 24.76
N GLU A 77 -12.24 -3.47 25.59
CA GLU A 77 -13.26 -3.73 26.59
C GLU A 77 -13.43 -2.44 27.35
N LEU A 78 -14.68 -2.00 27.44
CA LEU A 78 -14.97 -0.73 28.09
C LEU A 78 -14.49 -0.86 29.53
N ASP A 79 -13.59 0.03 29.94
CA ASP A 79 -13.09 0.03 31.30
C ASP A 79 -14.28 0.17 32.27
N ALA A 80 -14.42 -0.80 33.18
CA ALA A 80 -15.53 -0.85 34.13
C ALA A 80 -15.61 0.45 34.96
N THR A 81 -14.45 1.02 35.30
CA THR A 81 -14.35 2.30 36.01
C THR A 81 -14.91 3.45 35.18
N ALA A 82 -14.66 3.46 33.87
CA ALA A 82 -15.19 4.48 32.97
C ALA A 82 -16.71 4.36 32.80
N LEU A 83 -17.23 3.13 32.71
CA LEU A 83 -18.68 2.85 32.63
C LEU A 83 -19.40 3.28 33.90
N GLU A 84 -18.85 2.94 35.08
CA GLU A 84 -19.43 3.30 36.37
C GLU A 84 -19.50 4.82 36.54
N ASN A 85 -18.42 5.52 36.22
CA ASN A 85 -18.40 6.99 36.24
C ASN A 85 -19.44 7.56 35.27
N TYR A 86 -19.55 7.01 34.06
CA TYR A 86 -20.54 7.44 33.09
C TYR A 86 -21.98 7.30 33.64
N ILE A 87 -22.33 6.13 34.19
CA ILE A 87 -23.67 5.89 34.75
C ILE A 87 -23.92 6.81 35.97
N THR A 88 -22.91 7.02 36.81
CA THR A 88 -23.03 7.83 38.03
C THR A 88 -23.21 9.32 37.75
N TYR A 89 -22.48 9.87 36.78
CA TYR A 89 -22.56 11.29 36.44
C TYR A 89 -23.72 11.61 35.50
N GLN A 90 -24.28 10.61 34.84
CA GLN A 90 -25.36 10.80 33.88
C GLN A 90 -26.72 10.88 34.61
N SER A 91 -27.29 12.08 34.68
CA SER A 91 -28.53 12.35 35.44
C SER A 91 -29.83 11.86 34.78
N ASN A 92 -29.77 11.26 33.60
CA ASN A 92 -30.95 10.83 32.84
C ASN A 92 -31.21 9.32 32.92
N VAL A 93 -30.38 8.57 33.63
CA VAL A 93 -30.58 7.13 33.88
C VAL A 93 -31.04 6.97 35.32
N ASN A 94 -32.23 6.40 35.52
CA ASN A 94 -32.72 6.06 36.85
C ASN A 94 -32.51 4.56 37.15
N GLN A 95 -32.56 4.20 38.44
CA GLN A 95 -32.47 2.81 38.90
C GLN A 95 -33.51 1.90 38.23
N TYR A 96 -34.73 2.39 38.04
CA TYR A 96 -35.79 1.62 37.36
C TYR A 96 -35.48 1.37 35.88
N ASP A 97 -34.80 2.29 35.20
CA ASP A 97 -34.40 2.11 33.80
C ASP A 97 -33.34 1.00 33.68
N LEU A 98 -32.43 0.92 34.65
CA LEU A 98 -31.42 -0.14 34.72
C LEU A 98 -32.07 -1.50 34.96
N ILE A 99 -33.04 -1.58 35.88
CA ILE A 99 -33.77 -2.82 36.19
C ILE A 99 -34.53 -3.34 34.97
N ASN A 100 -35.14 -2.45 34.18
CA ASN A 100 -35.88 -2.82 32.97
C ASN A 100 -34.99 -3.37 31.84
N VAL A 101 -33.69 -3.03 31.85
CA VAL A 101 -32.72 -3.49 30.85
C VAL A 101 -32.05 -4.81 31.26
N LEU A 102 -32.09 -5.18 32.55
CA LEU A 102 -31.56 -6.45 33.03
C LEU A 102 -32.44 -7.61 32.59
N GLU A 103 -31.85 -8.62 31.95
CA GLU A 103 -32.56 -9.84 31.59
C GLU A 103 -32.59 -10.82 32.77
N THR A 104 -33.54 -11.76 32.74
CA THR A 104 -33.65 -12.80 33.79
C THR A 104 -32.38 -13.61 33.97
N GLU A 105 -31.60 -13.83 32.90
CA GLU A 105 -30.29 -14.48 32.95
C GLU A 105 -29.27 -13.65 33.74
N ASP A 106 -29.22 -12.33 33.52
CA ASP A 106 -28.33 -11.42 34.25
C ASP A 106 -28.63 -11.42 35.75
N ILE A 107 -29.91 -11.39 36.13
CA ILE A 107 -30.35 -11.43 37.53
C ILE A 107 -29.90 -12.74 38.20
N ASN A 108 -30.04 -13.87 37.49
CA ASN A 108 -29.59 -15.16 37.99
C ASN A 108 -28.06 -15.22 38.16
N ASN A 109 -27.32 -14.54 37.29
CA ASN A 109 -25.87 -14.43 37.39
C ASN A 109 -25.41 -13.47 38.51
N ILE A 110 -26.21 -12.46 38.85
CA ILE A 110 -25.98 -11.54 39.98
C ILE A 110 -26.23 -12.22 41.33
N LYS A 111 -26.99 -13.34 41.35
CA LYS A 111 -27.31 -14.14 42.54
C LYS A 111 -26.06 -14.81 43.12
N THR A 112 -25.18 -13.98 43.66
CA THR A 112 -24.10 -14.39 44.55
C THR A 112 -24.72 -14.87 45.86
N GLY A 113 -24.00 -15.75 46.56
CA GLY A 113 -24.44 -16.47 47.76
C GLY A 113 -24.66 -15.60 48.99
N ILE A 114 -25.38 -14.49 48.86
CA ILE A 114 -25.92 -13.71 49.96
C ILE A 114 -26.96 -14.60 50.63
N VAL A 115 -26.56 -15.22 51.74
CA VAL A 115 -27.48 -15.91 52.64
C VAL A 115 -28.26 -14.80 53.33
N LEU A 116 -29.43 -14.48 52.78
CA LEU A 116 -30.39 -13.62 53.45
C LEU A 116 -31.03 -14.47 54.56
N GLU A 117 -30.85 -14.05 55.81
CA GLU A 117 -31.50 -14.70 56.94
C GLU A 117 -32.99 -14.35 56.94
N ASP A 118 -33.86 -15.33 57.14
CA ASP A 118 -35.32 -15.15 57.09
C ASP A 118 -35.80 -14.05 58.07
N GLU A 119 -35.14 -13.90 59.22
CA GLU A 119 -35.43 -12.85 60.21
C GLU A 119 -35.20 -11.44 59.64
N THR A 120 -34.13 -11.25 58.84
CA THR A 120 -33.85 -9.96 58.20
C THR A 120 -34.87 -9.62 57.13
N ILE A 121 -35.36 -10.63 56.40
CA ILE A 121 -36.41 -10.46 55.40
C ILE A 121 -37.73 -10.10 56.10
N GLU A 122 -38.07 -10.80 57.19
CA GLU A 122 -39.29 -10.54 57.96
C GLU A 122 -39.29 -9.13 58.59
N ASP A 123 -38.18 -8.69 59.16
CA ASP A 123 -38.06 -7.32 59.71
C ASP A 123 -38.22 -6.27 58.60
N HIS A 124 -37.53 -6.43 57.47
CA HIS A 124 -37.66 -5.50 56.34
C HIS A 124 -39.07 -5.46 55.74
N LEU A 125 -39.75 -6.59 55.63
CA LEU A 125 -41.11 -6.69 55.07
C LEU A 125 -42.17 -6.19 56.06
N SER A 126 -41.98 -6.41 57.37
CA SER A 126 -42.91 -5.96 58.41
C SER A 126 -42.84 -4.45 58.66
N VAL A 127 -41.68 -3.82 58.46
CA VAL A 127 -41.50 -2.36 58.53
C VAL A 127 -42.11 -1.65 57.32
N ASN A 128 -42.20 -2.31 56.16
CA ASN A 128 -42.67 -1.68 54.94
C ASN A 128 -44.19 -1.82 54.76
N SER A 129 -44.94 -0.80 55.22
CA SER A 129 -46.41 -0.77 55.23
C SER A 129 -47.08 -0.82 53.84
N ASN A 130 -46.31 -0.84 52.75
CA ASN A 130 -46.80 -0.90 51.37
C ASN A 130 -46.61 -2.29 50.72
N LEU A 131 -46.49 -3.35 51.52
CA LEU A 131 -46.30 -4.71 51.02
C LEU A 131 -47.38 -5.15 50.00
N GLU A 132 -48.59 -4.62 50.15
CA GLU A 132 -49.71 -4.87 49.22
C GLU A 132 -49.46 -4.27 47.82
N ASN A 133 -48.69 -3.19 47.69
CA ASN A 133 -48.32 -2.63 46.38
C ASN A 133 -47.34 -3.54 45.63
N LEU A 134 -46.50 -4.31 46.32
CA LEU A 134 -45.55 -5.25 45.71
C LEU A 134 -46.22 -6.51 45.14
N ILE A 135 -47.47 -6.79 45.55
CA ILE A 135 -48.25 -7.95 45.08
C ILE A 135 -49.13 -7.57 43.88
N LEU A 136 -49.43 -6.28 43.71
CA LEU A 136 -50.35 -5.76 42.69
C LEU A 136 -49.67 -5.29 41.39
N GLU A 137 -48.34 -5.21 41.37
CA GLU A 137 -47.52 -4.93 40.19
C GLU A 137 -46.95 -6.23 39.60
#